data_AF-A0A7G6UIK0-F1
#
_entry.id   AF-A0A7G6UIK0-F1
#
_cell.length_a   1.000
_cell.length_b   1.000
_cell.length_c   1.000
_cell.angle_alpha   90.00
_cell.angle_beta   90.00
_cell.angle_gamma   90.00
#
_symmetry.space_group_name_H-M   'P 1'
#
loop_
_entity.id
_entity.type
_entity.pdbx_description
1 polymer ?
#
loop_
_entity_poly.entity_id
_entity_poly.type
_entity_poly.pdbx_seq_one_letter_code
_entity_poly.pdbx_strand_id
1 'polypeptide(L)'
;MTYKLLAAIALALTTVAPAAFAGECEDNFSKSGSIFSGTDFSSRVTVPDLSVKDAMGQMRGIMIAEKMDVITEDAETGTMLVEQRSTNTTRAIPTLIAISAEGGAATVQMTVKTEKGQMAKQDAIRPYMCQLLAKVKGGKEGRAAAAQGAKTQNNADVTVKDVYVFSREIAREAKGNAVAVTARHKGRHYALRGRVDYVQEDGQDYNVSFDIPEQGSGLLQVPGDNEPRVGVACLFKPNQLANVLTFRKGDKVTFKGQFLRYDDFKRVLWLQNCVQTR
;
A
#
# COMPACT_ATOMS: atom_id res chain seq x y z
N MET A 1 -70.25 -29.24 -26.57
CA MET A 1 -69.78 -28.42 -25.44
C MET A 1 -68.38 -28.92 -25.07
N THR A 2 -67.27 -28.18 -25.28
CA THR A 2 -66.77 -27.05 -24.44
C THR A 2 -66.63 -27.48 -22.97
N TYR A 3 -65.50 -27.37 -22.26
CA TYR A 3 -64.16 -26.80 -22.48
C TYR A 3 -63.17 -27.52 -21.51
N LYS A 4 -61.84 -27.29 -21.39
CA LYS A 4 -60.87 -26.26 -21.87
C LYS A 4 -59.44 -26.86 -21.83
N LEU A 5 -58.45 -26.20 -22.44
CA LEU A 5 -57.03 -26.35 -22.05
C LEU A 5 -56.76 -25.52 -20.77
N LEU A 6 -55.79 -25.96 -19.96
CA LEU A 6 -55.03 -25.08 -19.08
C LEU A 6 -53.55 -25.46 -19.15
N ALA A 7 -52.72 -24.54 -19.62
CA ALA A 7 -51.30 -24.76 -19.88
C ALA A 7 -50.46 -24.58 -18.60
N ALA A 8 -49.47 -25.44 -18.41
CA ALA A 8 -48.44 -25.24 -17.39
C ALA A 8 -47.43 -24.19 -17.86
N ILE A 9 -47.50 -22.98 -17.32
CA ILE A 9 -46.48 -21.95 -17.52
C ILE A 9 -45.32 -22.24 -16.56
N ALA A 10 -44.27 -22.89 -17.07
CA ALA A 10 -43.01 -23.01 -16.35
C ALA A 10 -42.31 -21.65 -16.31
N LEU A 11 -42.37 -20.97 -15.15
CA LEU A 11 -41.70 -19.69 -14.95
C LEU A 11 -40.19 -19.91 -14.86
N ALA A 12 -39.48 -19.72 -15.96
CA ALA A 12 -38.02 -19.80 -16.00
C ALA A 12 -37.41 -18.64 -15.20
N LEU A 13 -36.96 -18.93 -13.98
CA LEU A 13 -36.15 -18.02 -13.18
C LEU A 13 -34.76 -17.87 -13.82
N THR A 14 -34.61 -16.88 -14.70
CA THR A 14 -33.30 -16.47 -15.24
C THR A 14 -32.50 -15.75 -14.16
N THR A 15 -31.77 -16.53 -13.36
CA THR A 15 -30.70 -16.00 -12.51
C THR A 15 -29.61 -15.42 -13.41
N VAL A 16 -29.58 -14.10 -13.60
CA VAL A 16 -28.49 -13.42 -14.28
C VAL A 16 -27.24 -13.55 -13.41
N ALA A 17 -26.36 -14.48 -13.77
CA ALA A 17 -25.13 -14.75 -13.06
C ALA A 17 -24.14 -13.58 -13.17
N PRO A 18 -23.25 -13.36 -12.18
CA PRO A 18 -22.27 -12.26 -12.19
C PRO A 18 -21.13 -12.40 -13.22
N ALA A 19 -21.30 -13.24 -14.24
CA ALA A 19 -20.28 -13.56 -15.26
C ALA A 19 -19.94 -12.37 -16.18
N ALA A 20 -20.83 -11.38 -16.31
CA ALA A 20 -20.65 -10.26 -17.23
C ALA A 20 -19.39 -9.41 -16.94
N PHE A 21 -19.06 -9.17 -15.67
CA PHE A 21 -17.91 -8.35 -15.28
C PHE A 21 -16.56 -9.06 -15.49
N ALA A 22 -16.52 -10.39 -15.41
CA ALA A 22 -15.33 -11.16 -15.74
C ALA A 22 -15.04 -11.09 -17.25
N GLY A 23 -16.08 -11.23 -18.09
CA GLY A 23 -15.98 -11.08 -19.54
C GLY A 23 -15.47 -9.69 -19.95
N GLU A 24 -16.12 -8.62 -19.48
CA GLU A 24 -15.69 -7.23 -19.78
C GLU A 24 -14.23 -6.98 -19.39
N CYS A 25 -13.80 -7.48 -18.23
CA CYS A 25 -12.40 -7.33 -17.80
C CYS A 25 -11.42 -8.13 -18.67
N GLU A 26 -11.77 -9.35 -19.07
CA GLU A 26 -10.89 -10.16 -19.93
C GLU A 26 -10.80 -9.57 -21.34
N ASP A 27 -11.89 -9.02 -21.87
CA ASP A 27 -11.95 -8.36 -23.17
C ASP A 27 -11.19 -7.01 -23.19
N ASN A 28 -11.24 -6.24 -22.10
CA ASN A 28 -10.47 -5.00 -21.95
C ASN A 28 -9.01 -5.23 -21.49
N PHE A 29 -8.57 -6.48 -21.30
CA PHE A 29 -7.23 -6.77 -20.81
C PHE A 29 -6.15 -6.43 -21.85
N SER A 30 -5.17 -5.65 -21.42
CA SER A 30 -4.04 -5.22 -22.25
C SER A 30 -2.71 -5.35 -21.50
N LYS A 31 -1.64 -5.54 -22.28
CA LYS A 31 -0.26 -5.64 -21.82
C LYS A 31 0.62 -4.78 -22.71
N SER A 32 1.41 -3.88 -22.14
CA SER A 32 2.36 -3.03 -22.85
C SER A 32 3.73 -3.04 -22.17
N GLY A 33 4.78 -2.70 -22.91
CA GLY A 33 6.17 -2.74 -22.42
C GLY A 33 6.86 -4.10 -22.58
N SER A 34 7.92 -4.33 -21.81
CA SER A 34 8.80 -5.50 -21.93
C SER A 34 9.52 -5.82 -20.62
N ILE A 35 10.08 -7.02 -20.48
CA ILE A 35 10.91 -7.38 -19.30
C ILE A 35 12.15 -6.49 -19.11
N PHE A 36 12.61 -5.82 -20.18
CA PHE A 36 13.81 -4.96 -20.16
C PHE A 36 13.51 -3.51 -19.76
N SER A 37 12.27 -3.07 -19.91
CA SER A 37 11.78 -1.71 -19.61
C SER A 37 10.82 -1.64 -18.42
N GLY A 38 10.23 -2.77 -18.04
CA GLY A 38 9.01 -2.83 -17.24
C GLY A 38 7.78 -3.10 -18.12
N THR A 39 6.74 -3.70 -17.54
CA THR A 39 5.50 -4.13 -18.22
C THR A 39 4.30 -3.60 -17.47
N ASP A 40 3.42 -2.90 -18.17
CA ASP A 40 2.13 -2.44 -17.64
C ASP A 40 1.04 -3.44 -18.08
N PHE A 41 0.26 -3.92 -17.12
CA PHE A 41 -0.92 -4.76 -17.35
C PHE A 41 -2.16 -3.96 -16.94
N SER A 42 -3.08 -3.74 -17.86
CA SER A 42 -4.25 -2.88 -17.62
C SER A 42 -5.55 -3.59 -18.00
N SER A 43 -6.60 -3.37 -17.22
CA SER A 43 -7.98 -3.70 -17.59
C SER A 43 -8.96 -2.77 -16.87
N ARG A 44 -10.23 -2.78 -17.30
CA ARG A 44 -11.31 -1.98 -16.75
C ARG A 44 -12.64 -2.73 -16.76
N VAL A 45 -13.57 -2.31 -15.90
CA VAL A 45 -14.99 -2.71 -15.91
C VAL A 45 -15.89 -1.50 -15.69
N THR A 46 -17.13 -1.57 -16.18
CA THR A 46 -18.11 -0.48 -16.11
C THR A 46 -19.28 -0.90 -15.22
N VAL A 47 -19.34 -0.37 -13.99
CA VAL A 47 -20.30 -0.82 -12.98
C VAL A 47 -21.49 0.15 -12.88
N PRO A 48 -22.73 -0.25 -13.23
CA PRO A 48 -23.91 0.61 -13.18
C PRO A 48 -24.39 0.89 -11.75
N ASP A 49 -25.13 2.00 -11.57
CA ASP A 49 -25.61 2.49 -10.27
C ASP A 49 -24.46 2.64 -9.24
N LEU A 50 -23.34 3.22 -9.69
CA LEU A 50 -22.16 3.41 -8.86
C LEU A 50 -21.56 4.80 -9.05
N SER A 51 -21.31 5.51 -7.94
CA SER A 51 -20.60 6.79 -7.95
C SER A 51 -19.08 6.57 -7.87
N VAL A 52 -18.30 7.52 -8.39
CA VAL A 52 -16.81 7.51 -8.27
C VAL A 52 -16.38 7.36 -6.81
N LYS A 53 -17.04 8.10 -5.89
CA LYS A 53 -16.75 8.04 -4.45
C LYS A 53 -17.03 6.66 -3.86
N ASP A 54 -18.13 6.02 -4.25
CA ASP A 54 -18.48 4.69 -3.75
C ASP A 54 -17.54 3.62 -4.34
N ALA A 55 -17.17 3.73 -5.60
CA ALA A 55 -16.18 2.87 -6.24
C ALA A 55 -14.79 3.01 -5.57
N MET A 56 -14.34 4.23 -5.28
CA MET A 56 -13.12 4.51 -4.50
C MET A 56 -13.16 3.83 -3.12
N GLY A 57 -14.28 3.98 -2.39
CA GLY A 57 -14.49 3.32 -1.10
C GLY A 57 -14.44 1.79 -1.19
N GLN A 58 -15.06 1.20 -2.22
CA GLN A 58 -15.00 -0.25 -2.46
C GLN A 58 -13.59 -0.72 -2.79
N MET A 59 -12.90 -0.06 -3.73
CA MET A 59 -11.53 -0.42 -4.12
C MET A 59 -10.58 -0.34 -2.93
N ARG A 60 -10.68 0.71 -2.09
CA ARG A 60 -9.93 0.79 -0.83
C ARG A 60 -10.10 -0.45 0.05
N GLY A 61 -11.35 -0.89 0.24
CA GLY A 61 -11.67 -2.10 0.99
C GLY A 61 -11.13 -3.38 0.35
N ILE A 62 -11.27 -3.52 -0.97
CA ILE A 62 -10.80 -4.68 -1.75
C ILE A 62 -9.27 -4.80 -1.67
N MET A 63 -8.52 -3.74 -1.99
CA MET A 63 -7.06 -3.81 -2.06
C MET A 63 -6.43 -4.08 -0.69
N ILE A 64 -6.99 -3.54 0.41
CA ILE A 64 -6.50 -3.83 1.76
C ILE A 64 -6.84 -5.26 2.21
N ALA A 65 -7.97 -5.82 1.75
CA ALA A 65 -8.30 -7.22 1.97
C ALA A 65 -7.28 -8.16 1.28
N GLU A 66 -6.83 -7.81 0.08
CA GLU A 66 -5.73 -8.46 -0.65
C GLU A 66 -4.32 -8.16 -0.08
N LYS A 67 -4.23 -7.58 1.12
CA LYS A 67 -2.97 -7.25 1.82
C LYS A 67 -2.07 -6.24 1.08
N MET A 68 -2.62 -5.50 0.13
CA MET A 68 -1.95 -4.35 -0.47
C MET A 68 -2.14 -3.11 0.43
N ASP A 69 -1.21 -2.16 0.33
CA ASP A 69 -1.34 -0.87 1.02
C ASP A 69 -1.88 0.19 0.06
N VAL A 70 -2.84 1.00 0.51
CA VAL A 70 -3.23 2.23 -0.18
C VAL A 70 -2.22 3.31 0.16
N ILE A 71 -1.46 3.75 -0.85
CA ILE A 71 -0.34 4.69 -0.69
C ILE A 71 -0.84 6.14 -0.75
N THR A 72 -1.70 6.43 -1.72
CA THR A 72 -2.43 7.69 -1.79
C THR A 72 -3.75 7.48 -2.53
N GLU A 73 -4.74 8.30 -2.22
CA GLU A 73 -6.03 8.35 -2.90
C GLU A 73 -6.45 9.81 -3.05
N ASP A 74 -7.02 10.14 -4.20
CA ASP A 74 -7.63 11.41 -4.52
C ASP A 74 -9.07 11.13 -4.98
N ALA A 75 -10.02 11.45 -4.11
CA ALA A 75 -11.44 11.23 -4.34
C ALA A 75 -12.07 12.28 -5.27
N GLU A 76 -11.37 13.38 -5.57
CA GLU A 76 -11.83 14.42 -6.51
C GLU A 76 -11.49 14.02 -7.95
N THR A 77 -10.26 13.55 -8.19
CA THR A 77 -9.84 13.04 -9.51
C THR A 77 -10.18 11.57 -9.75
N GLY A 78 -10.61 10.84 -8.71
CA GLY A 78 -10.95 9.41 -8.80
C GLY A 78 -9.73 8.51 -8.97
N THR A 79 -8.58 8.89 -8.42
CA THR A 79 -7.31 8.15 -8.59
C THR A 79 -6.81 7.56 -7.27
N MET A 80 -6.26 6.35 -7.32
CA MET A 80 -5.70 5.67 -6.16
C MET A 80 -4.41 4.93 -6.56
N LEU A 81 -3.34 5.14 -5.82
CA LEU A 81 -2.14 4.32 -5.90
C LEU A 81 -2.16 3.31 -4.76
N VAL A 82 -2.13 2.04 -5.10
CA VAL A 82 -1.96 0.94 -4.14
C VAL A 82 -0.70 0.16 -4.46
N GLU A 83 -0.12 -0.51 -3.47
CA GLU A 83 1.15 -1.21 -3.65
C GLU A 83 1.14 -2.57 -2.96
N GLN A 84 1.57 -3.61 -3.67
CA GLN A 84 1.95 -4.86 -3.05
C GLN A 84 3.31 -4.65 -2.36
N ARG A 85 3.35 -4.83 -1.04
CA ARG A 85 4.59 -4.69 -0.26
C ARG A 85 5.71 -5.53 -0.85
N SER A 86 6.93 -5.00 -0.78
CA SER A 86 8.11 -5.83 -1.02
C SER A 86 8.18 -6.97 -0.01
N THR A 87 8.68 -8.12 -0.46
CA THR A 87 9.01 -9.27 0.37
C THR A 87 10.51 -9.52 0.32
N ASN A 88 11.00 -10.54 1.02
CA ASN A 88 12.40 -10.95 0.93
C ASN A 88 12.82 -11.39 -0.49
N THR A 89 11.87 -11.73 -1.36
CA THR A 89 12.14 -12.25 -2.73
C THR A 89 11.54 -11.40 -3.85
N THR A 90 10.62 -10.48 -3.55
CA THR A 90 9.96 -9.61 -4.53
C THR A 90 10.11 -8.14 -4.16
N ARG A 91 10.53 -7.31 -5.12
CA ARG A 91 10.36 -5.85 -5.03
C ARG A 91 8.87 -5.51 -4.96
N ALA A 92 8.56 -4.32 -4.43
CA ALA A 92 7.19 -3.82 -4.41
C ALA A 92 6.61 -3.71 -5.83
N ILE A 93 5.29 -3.82 -5.96
CA ILE A 93 4.58 -3.72 -7.24
C ILE A 93 3.47 -2.68 -7.12
N PRO A 94 3.63 -1.48 -7.71
CA PRO A 94 2.60 -0.45 -7.72
C PRO A 94 1.47 -0.81 -8.68
N THR A 95 0.25 -0.48 -8.27
CA THR A 95 -0.97 -0.61 -9.06
C THR A 95 -1.72 0.71 -8.99
N LEU A 96 -1.91 1.34 -10.15
CA LEU A 96 -2.71 2.55 -10.30
C LEU A 96 -4.16 2.14 -10.57
N ILE A 97 -5.09 2.71 -9.82
CA ILE A 97 -6.52 2.60 -10.06
C ILE A 97 -7.03 3.98 -10.45
N ALA A 98 -7.81 4.04 -11.52
CA ALA A 98 -8.45 5.26 -12.02
C ALA A 98 -9.94 4.99 -12.21
N ILE A 99 -10.78 5.92 -11.75
CA ILE A 99 -12.23 5.75 -11.68
C ILE A 99 -12.91 6.98 -12.28
N SER A 100 -13.65 6.79 -13.36
CA SER A 100 -14.41 7.84 -14.04
C SER A 100 -15.91 7.58 -13.99
N ALA A 101 -16.72 8.64 -13.95
CA ALA A 101 -18.17 8.53 -14.08
C ALA A 101 -18.58 8.45 -15.56
N GLU A 102 -19.51 7.55 -15.88
CA GLU A 102 -20.01 7.31 -17.23
C GLU A 102 -21.52 7.01 -17.19
N GLY A 103 -22.37 7.98 -17.53
CA GLY A 103 -23.81 7.77 -17.68
C GLY A 103 -24.58 7.28 -16.43
N GLY A 104 -24.04 7.47 -15.22
CA GLY A 104 -24.61 6.92 -13.98
C GLY A 104 -24.01 5.56 -13.57
N ALA A 105 -23.06 5.04 -14.34
CA ALA A 105 -22.10 4.03 -13.95
C ALA A 105 -20.77 4.66 -13.51
N ALA A 106 -19.90 3.84 -12.91
CA ALA A 106 -18.49 4.17 -12.72
C ALA A 106 -17.61 3.14 -13.43
N THR A 107 -16.71 3.63 -14.27
CA THR A 107 -15.71 2.83 -14.98
C THR A 107 -14.46 2.75 -14.13
N VAL A 108 -14.13 1.55 -13.65
CA VAL A 108 -12.97 1.28 -12.77
C VAL A 108 -11.87 0.65 -13.60
N GLN A 109 -10.82 1.41 -13.89
CA GLN A 109 -9.61 0.93 -14.54
C GLN A 109 -8.53 0.62 -13.50
N MET A 110 -7.81 -0.49 -13.70
CA MET A 110 -6.66 -0.88 -12.89
C MET A 110 -5.46 -1.15 -13.81
N THR A 111 -4.29 -0.62 -13.44
CA THR A 111 -3.02 -0.77 -14.15
C THR A 111 -1.93 -1.22 -13.17
N VAL A 112 -1.54 -2.50 -13.26
CA VAL A 112 -0.41 -3.08 -12.50
C VAL A 112 0.88 -2.82 -13.27
N LYS A 113 1.88 -2.21 -12.63
CA LYS A 113 3.16 -1.89 -13.27
C LYS A 113 4.30 -2.72 -12.70
N THR A 114 4.99 -3.46 -13.56
CA THR A 114 6.19 -4.23 -13.16
C THR A 114 7.47 -3.51 -13.57
N GLU A 115 8.47 -3.52 -12.71
CA GLU A 115 9.81 -2.98 -13.00
C GLU A 115 10.62 -3.88 -13.95
N LYS A 116 11.69 -3.32 -14.52
CA LYS A 116 12.71 -4.08 -15.26
C LYS A 116 13.15 -5.33 -14.48
N GLY A 117 13.09 -6.49 -15.15
CA GLY A 117 13.47 -7.79 -14.59
C GLY A 117 12.44 -8.42 -13.64
N GLN A 118 11.32 -7.78 -13.31
CA GLN A 118 10.19 -8.47 -12.69
C GLN A 118 9.44 -9.26 -13.77
N MET A 119 9.39 -10.59 -13.65
CA MET A 119 8.59 -11.43 -14.54
C MET A 119 7.27 -11.79 -13.87
N ALA A 120 6.18 -11.20 -14.36
CA ALA A 120 4.83 -11.64 -14.03
C ALA A 120 4.16 -12.24 -15.26
N LYS A 121 3.50 -13.40 -15.08
CA LYS A 121 2.84 -14.12 -16.18
C LYS A 121 1.46 -13.50 -16.43
N GLN A 122 1.15 -13.24 -17.69
CA GLN A 122 -0.16 -12.74 -18.12
C GLN A 122 -1.30 -13.67 -17.64
N ASP A 123 -1.10 -14.98 -17.72
CA ASP A 123 -2.07 -15.99 -17.29
C ASP A 123 -2.32 -16.02 -15.77
N ALA A 124 -1.47 -15.36 -14.98
CA ALA A 124 -1.68 -15.15 -13.54
C ALA A 124 -2.26 -13.76 -13.27
N ILE A 125 -1.75 -12.71 -13.94
CA ILE A 125 -2.21 -11.34 -13.72
C ILE A 125 -3.64 -11.11 -14.23
N ARG A 126 -4.00 -11.57 -15.44
CA ARG A 126 -5.34 -11.36 -16.00
C ARG A 126 -6.46 -11.88 -15.07
N PRO A 127 -6.50 -13.17 -14.67
CA PRO A 127 -7.55 -13.65 -13.80
C PRO A 127 -7.52 -12.99 -12.42
N TYR A 128 -6.34 -12.67 -11.87
CA TYR A 128 -6.23 -11.93 -10.61
C TYR A 128 -6.87 -10.54 -10.73
N MET A 129 -6.51 -9.75 -11.74
CA MET A 129 -7.08 -8.41 -11.96
C MET A 129 -8.60 -8.47 -12.14
N CYS A 130 -9.10 -9.43 -12.93
CA CYS A 130 -10.53 -9.58 -13.16
C CYS A 130 -11.28 -10.10 -11.92
N GLN A 131 -10.65 -10.93 -11.10
CA GLN A 131 -11.21 -11.33 -9.80
C GLN A 131 -11.33 -10.15 -8.82
N LEU A 132 -10.44 -9.16 -8.88
CA LEU A 132 -10.56 -7.94 -8.06
C LEU A 132 -11.64 -7.00 -8.60
N LEU A 133 -11.66 -6.74 -9.91
CA LEU A 133 -12.66 -5.87 -10.53
C LEU A 133 -14.08 -6.43 -10.39
N ALA A 134 -14.26 -7.75 -10.48
CA ALA A 134 -15.55 -8.41 -10.25
C ALA A 134 -16.07 -8.35 -8.78
N LYS A 135 -15.26 -7.87 -7.82
CA LYS A 135 -15.73 -7.59 -6.45
C LYS A 135 -16.43 -6.24 -6.33
N VAL A 136 -16.27 -5.34 -7.30
CA VAL A 136 -16.93 -4.03 -7.29
C VAL A 136 -18.41 -4.20 -7.63
N LYS A 137 -19.28 -3.60 -6.82
CA LYS A 137 -20.73 -3.73 -6.93
C LYS A 137 -21.41 -2.38 -7.13
N GLY A 138 -22.54 -2.41 -7.83
CA GLY A 138 -23.47 -1.28 -7.94
C GLY A 138 -24.49 -1.20 -6.80
N GLY A 139 -25.23 -0.10 -6.80
CA GLY A 139 -26.45 0.13 -6.04
C GLY A 139 -26.32 0.07 -4.52
N LYS A 140 -27.28 -0.59 -3.87
CA LYS A 140 -27.34 -0.66 -2.40
C LYS A 140 -26.18 -1.47 -1.82
N GLU A 141 -25.81 -2.58 -2.46
CA GLU A 141 -24.67 -3.39 -2.05
C GLU A 141 -23.35 -2.63 -2.24
N GLY A 142 -23.19 -1.97 -3.39
CA GLY A 142 -22.03 -1.12 -3.69
C GLY A 142 -21.81 -0.02 -2.65
N ARG A 143 -22.87 0.73 -2.33
CA ARG A 143 -22.83 1.79 -1.29
C ARG A 143 -22.51 1.25 0.12
N ALA A 144 -23.03 0.07 0.48
CA ALA A 144 -22.71 -0.55 1.76
C ALA A 144 -21.25 -1.00 1.83
N ALA A 145 -20.75 -1.64 0.77
CA ALA A 145 -19.35 -2.04 0.64
C ALA A 145 -18.41 -0.82 0.62
N ALA A 146 -18.81 0.27 -0.05
CA ALA A 146 -18.08 1.54 -0.07
C ALA A 146 -17.93 2.16 1.31
N ALA A 147 -19.04 2.26 2.05
CA ALA A 147 -19.06 2.84 3.39
C ALA A 147 -18.23 2.03 4.40
N GLN A 148 -18.07 0.72 4.18
CA GLN A 148 -17.16 -0.13 4.96
C GLN A 148 -15.71 0.07 4.52
N GLY A 149 -15.42 -0.04 3.21
CA GLY A 149 -14.07 0.06 2.66
C GLY A 149 -13.41 1.43 2.87
N ALA A 150 -14.19 2.51 2.82
CA ALA A 150 -13.74 3.87 3.15
C ALA A 150 -13.24 4.03 4.60
N LYS A 151 -13.70 3.17 5.53
CA LYS A 151 -13.23 3.17 6.93
C LYS A 151 -12.00 2.30 7.15
N THR A 152 -11.72 1.36 6.23
CA THR A 152 -10.59 0.44 6.31
C THR A 152 -9.26 1.21 6.29
N GLN A 153 -8.31 0.77 7.11
CA GLN A 153 -6.96 1.31 7.20
C GLN A 153 -5.94 0.27 6.77
N ASN A 154 -4.79 0.72 6.24
CA ASN A 154 -3.68 -0.18 5.92
C ASN A 154 -3.27 -0.98 7.16
N ASN A 155 -2.91 -2.26 6.95
CA ASN A 155 -2.51 -3.14 8.03
C ASN A 155 -1.22 -2.59 8.69
N ALA A 156 -1.25 -2.30 9.99
CA ALA A 156 -0.04 -1.85 10.70
C ALA A 156 1.00 -2.99 10.75
N ASP A 157 2.25 -2.69 10.39
CA ASP A 157 3.38 -3.61 10.64
C ASP A 157 3.94 -3.33 12.04
N VAL A 158 3.35 -3.98 13.04
CA VAL A 158 3.76 -3.87 14.46
C VAL A 158 4.92 -4.78 14.83
N THR A 159 5.52 -5.47 13.85
CA THR A 159 6.67 -6.36 14.05
C THR A 159 7.88 -5.56 14.49
N VAL A 160 8.62 -6.05 15.49
CA VAL A 160 9.90 -5.43 15.87
C VAL A 160 10.92 -5.67 14.75
N LYS A 161 11.29 -4.60 14.04
CA LYS A 161 12.29 -4.62 12.96
C LYS A 161 13.61 -4.07 13.48
N ASP A 162 14.73 -4.64 13.03
CA ASP A 162 16.05 -4.06 13.32
C ASP A 162 16.23 -2.75 12.53
N VAL A 163 16.69 -1.69 13.19
CA VAL A 163 16.81 -0.36 12.61
C VAL A 163 17.76 -0.31 11.41
N TYR A 164 18.78 -1.19 11.36
CA TYR A 164 19.67 -1.32 10.21
C TYR A 164 18.93 -1.83 8.97
N VAL A 165 18.07 -2.84 9.16
CA VAL A 165 17.25 -3.42 8.08
C VAL A 165 16.25 -2.38 7.58
N PHE A 166 15.60 -1.65 8.50
CA PHE A 166 14.66 -0.58 8.17
C PHE A 166 15.36 0.58 7.43
N SER A 167 16.52 1.05 7.91
CA SER A 167 17.33 2.07 7.24
C SER A 167 17.65 1.73 5.79
N ARG A 168 18.01 0.46 5.51
CA ARG A 168 18.26 -0.04 4.14
C ARG A 168 17.00 -0.23 3.31
N GLU A 169 15.85 -0.46 3.91
CA GLU A 169 14.53 -0.47 3.24
C GLU A 169 14.23 0.94 2.72
N ILE A 170 14.26 1.94 3.60
CA ILE A 170 14.04 3.34 3.24
C ILE A 170 15.06 3.85 2.22
N ALA A 171 16.34 3.52 2.35
CA ALA A 171 17.36 3.93 1.39
C ALA A 171 17.12 3.39 -0.03
N ARG A 172 16.69 2.13 -0.16
CA ARG A 172 16.33 1.53 -1.46
C ARG A 172 15.07 2.15 -2.05
N GLU A 173 14.09 2.46 -1.20
CA GLU A 173 12.86 3.14 -1.64
C GLU A 173 13.15 4.58 -2.11
N ALA A 174 13.95 5.34 -1.36
CA ALA A 174 14.32 6.71 -1.69
C ALA A 174 15.08 6.80 -3.01
N LYS A 175 15.99 5.84 -3.29
CA LYS A 175 16.71 5.74 -4.57
C LYS A 175 15.75 5.64 -5.78
N GLY A 176 14.64 4.92 -5.63
CA GLY A 176 13.62 4.82 -6.68
C GLY A 176 12.78 6.08 -6.80
N ASN A 177 12.27 6.56 -5.67
CA ASN A 177 11.54 7.83 -5.56
C ASN A 177 11.45 8.29 -4.10
N ALA A 178 12.23 9.32 -3.73
CA ALA A 178 12.23 9.91 -2.39
C ALA A 178 10.85 10.40 -1.91
N VAL A 179 9.99 10.88 -2.82
CA VAL A 179 8.63 11.34 -2.49
C VAL A 179 7.74 10.16 -2.08
N ALA A 180 7.97 8.96 -2.66
CA ALA A 180 7.19 7.77 -2.36
C ALA A 180 7.40 7.26 -0.92
N VAL A 181 8.57 7.49 -0.32
CA VAL A 181 8.87 7.14 1.08
C VAL A 181 7.83 7.76 2.03
N THR A 182 7.64 9.08 1.94
CA THR A 182 6.67 9.79 2.78
C THR A 182 5.25 9.31 2.49
N ALA A 183 4.86 9.11 1.22
CA ALA A 183 3.54 8.62 0.86
C ALA A 183 3.26 7.21 1.43
N ARG A 184 4.21 6.28 1.29
CA ARG A 184 4.06 4.89 1.77
C ARG A 184 3.93 4.82 3.28
N HIS A 185 4.77 5.52 4.02
CA HIS A 185 4.89 5.32 5.47
C HIS A 185 4.03 6.29 6.30
N LYS A 186 3.43 7.33 5.72
CA LYS A 186 2.57 8.30 6.44
C LYS A 186 1.53 7.60 7.32
N GLY A 187 1.49 7.99 8.59
CA GLY A 187 0.54 7.46 9.57
C GLY A 187 0.88 6.05 10.12
N ARG A 188 1.79 5.29 9.50
CA ARG A 188 2.21 3.97 9.99
C ARG A 188 2.97 4.09 11.31
N HIS A 189 2.82 3.06 12.14
CA HIS A 189 3.60 2.89 13.36
C HIS A 189 4.64 1.81 13.14
N TYR A 190 5.83 2.00 13.72
CA TYR A 190 6.93 1.05 13.67
C TYR A 190 7.41 0.73 15.08
N ALA A 191 7.88 -0.51 15.26
CA ALA A 191 8.67 -0.92 16.41
C ALA A 191 10.10 -1.19 15.93
N LEU A 192 11.04 -0.32 16.29
CA LEU A 192 12.42 -0.40 15.82
C LEU A 192 13.36 -0.72 16.97
N ARG A 193 14.22 -1.73 16.77
CA ARG A 193 15.25 -2.15 17.72
C ARG A 193 16.62 -1.75 17.19
N GLY A 194 17.48 -1.24 18.06
CA GLY A 194 18.84 -0.83 17.70
C GLY A 194 19.67 -0.43 18.91
N ARG A 195 20.69 0.40 18.67
CA ARG A 195 21.44 1.09 19.72
C ARG A 195 21.23 2.61 19.62
N VAL A 196 21.35 3.34 20.72
CA VAL A 196 21.36 4.81 20.71
C VAL A 196 22.71 5.32 20.20
N ASP A 197 22.71 6.31 19.31
CA ASP A 197 23.92 7.04 18.89
C ASP A 197 24.11 8.32 19.72
N TYR A 198 23.09 9.17 19.74
CA TYR A 198 23.06 10.41 20.52
C TYR A 198 21.63 10.78 20.95
N VAL A 199 21.56 11.70 21.91
CA VAL A 199 20.35 12.35 22.40
C VAL A 199 20.56 13.85 22.25
N GLN A 200 19.58 14.58 21.69
CA GLN A 200 19.60 16.03 21.56
C GLN A 200 18.21 16.64 21.72
N GLU A 201 18.14 17.93 22.00
CA GLU A 201 16.88 18.70 21.96
C GLU A 201 16.50 19.01 20.50
N ASP A 202 15.21 18.93 20.16
CA ASP A 202 14.67 19.21 18.82
C ASP A 202 13.38 20.03 18.96
N GLY A 203 13.57 21.33 19.19
CA GLY A 203 12.49 22.28 19.51
C GLY A 203 11.94 22.05 20.92
N GLN A 204 10.74 21.47 21.02
CA GLN A 204 10.12 21.08 22.28
C GLN A 204 10.21 19.57 22.55
N ASP A 205 10.51 18.77 21.52
CA ASP A 205 10.65 17.32 21.64
C ASP A 205 12.13 16.95 21.84
N TYR A 206 12.40 15.73 22.29
CA TYR A 206 13.75 15.19 22.41
C TYR A 206 14.02 14.17 21.33
N ASN A 207 15.08 14.37 20.57
CA ASN A 207 15.50 13.53 19.47
C ASN A 207 16.55 12.51 19.95
N VAL A 208 16.18 11.23 19.90
CA VAL A 208 17.08 10.10 20.17
C VAL A 208 17.34 9.39 18.85
N SER A 209 18.56 9.50 18.35
CA SER A 209 18.98 8.89 17.08
C SER A 209 19.55 7.49 17.30
N PHE A 210 19.31 6.60 16.34
CA PHE A 210 19.86 5.26 16.33
C PHE A 210 21.29 5.22 15.73
N ASP A 211 22.15 4.41 16.33
CA ASP A 211 23.43 3.98 15.77
C ASP A 211 23.15 3.05 14.58
N ILE A 212 23.30 3.62 13.40
CA ILE A 212 23.27 2.94 12.12
C ILE A 212 24.69 3.05 11.56
N PRO A 213 25.50 1.97 11.61
CA PRO A 213 26.88 2.01 11.17
C PRO A 213 27.00 2.47 9.71
N GLU A 214 28.20 2.87 9.27
CA GLU A 214 28.47 3.16 7.86
C GLU A 214 28.88 1.92 7.04
N GLN A 215 28.79 2.04 5.71
CA GLN A 215 29.03 0.92 4.78
C GLN A 215 30.53 0.68 4.57
N GLY A 216 31.15 0.11 5.60
CA GLY A 216 32.58 -0.23 5.64
C GLY A 216 33.02 -0.88 6.96
N SER A 217 32.23 -0.74 8.03
CA SER A 217 32.54 -1.30 9.36
C SER A 217 32.16 -2.78 9.53
N GLY A 218 31.95 -3.53 8.45
CA GLY A 218 31.47 -4.91 8.47
C GLY A 218 32.21 -5.78 7.46
N LEU A 219 32.51 -7.02 7.84
CA LEU A 219 33.45 -7.92 7.12
C LEU A 219 32.98 -8.41 5.74
N LEU A 220 31.74 -8.12 5.35
CA LEU A 220 31.09 -8.61 4.13
C LEU A 220 30.34 -7.47 3.44
N GLN A 221 30.87 -6.98 2.31
CA GLN A 221 30.13 -6.14 1.37
C GLN A 221 29.15 -7.01 0.57
N VAL A 222 27.87 -6.62 0.51
CA VAL A 222 26.88 -7.29 -0.33
C VAL A 222 26.91 -6.64 -1.72
N PRO A 223 27.16 -7.38 -2.81
CA PRO A 223 27.20 -6.79 -4.15
C PRO A 223 25.88 -6.11 -4.52
N GLY A 224 25.95 -4.84 -4.93
CA GLY A 224 24.78 -4.06 -5.37
C GLY A 224 24.02 -3.31 -4.29
N ASP A 225 24.45 -3.36 -3.03
CA ASP A 225 24.02 -2.47 -1.94
C ASP A 225 25.08 -1.38 -1.78
N ASN A 226 24.94 -0.25 -2.49
CA ASN A 226 25.90 0.87 -2.47
C ASN A 226 25.27 2.17 -1.93
N GLU A 227 24.02 2.09 -1.48
CA GLU A 227 23.22 3.23 -1.09
C GLU A 227 23.64 3.72 0.30
N PRO A 228 24.01 5.00 0.47
CA PRO A 228 24.28 5.54 1.79
C PRO A 228 23.05 5.37 2.68
N ARG A 229 23.28 5.01 3.94
CA ARG A 229 22.19 4.62 4.83
C ARG A 229 21.32 5.81 5.18
N VAL A 230 20.07 5.54 5.57
CA VAL A 230 19.13 6.56 6.06
C VAL A 230 19.21 6.59 7.58
N GLY A 231 19.54 7.73 8.16
CA GLY A 231 19.50 7.91 9.61
C GLY A 231 18.08 7.74 10.13
N VAL A 232 17.91 7.18 11.34
CA VAL A 232 16.59 7.01 11.95
C VAL A 232 16.60 7.66 13.32
N ALA A 233 15.66 8.57 13.52
CA ALA A 233 15.51 9.38 14.73
C ALA A 233 14.13 9.17 15.35
N CYS A 234 14.08 9.12 16.68
CA CYS A 234 12.85 9.04 17.46
C CYS A 234 12.63 10.33 18.26
N LEU A 235 11.54 11.05 17.98
CA LEU A 235 11.11 12.22 18.73
C LEU A 235 10.21 11.80 19.90
N PHE A 236 10.71 12.04 21.11
CA PHE A 236 10.05 11.84 22.40
C PHE A 236 9.42 13.15 22.88
N LYS A 237 8.22 13.06 23.48
CA LYS A 237 7.51 14.24 23.99
C LYS A 237 8.11 14.77 25.30
N PRO A 238 7.91 16.07 25.63
CA PRO A 238 8.45 16.69 26.86
C PRO A 238 8.19 15.90 28.14
N ASN A 239 7.00 15.29 28.26
CA ASN A 239 6.60 14.47 29.40
C ASN A 239 7.37 13.14 29.54
N GLN A 240 8.26 12.81 28.61
CA GLN A 240 9.14 11.64 28.66
C GLN A 240 10.61 11.98 28.94
N LEU A 241 10.95 13.24 29.25
CA LEU A 241 12.30 13.70 29.57
C LEU A 241 13.01 12.77 30.56
N ALA A 242 12.33 12.39 31.65
CA ALA A 242 12.91 11.51 32.67
C ALA A 242 13.38 10.15 32.14
N ASN A 243 12.72 9.61 31.10
CA ASN A 243 13.16 8.39 30.43
C ASN A 243 14.28 8.66 29.43
N VAL A 244 14.16 9.75 28.66
CA VAL A 244 15.17 10.17 27.67
C VAL A 244 16.54 10.41 28.31
N LEU A 245 16.58 11.02 29.50
CA LEU A 245 17.80 11.25 30.29
C LEU A 245 18.48 9.96 30.78
N THR A 246 17.82 8.79 30.70
CA THR A 246 18.46 7.51 31.02
C THR A 246 19.31 6.96 29.88
N PHE A 247 19.04 7.39 28.63
CA PHE A 247 19.68 6.84 27.44
C PHE A 247 21.12 7.32 27.28
N ARG A 248 22.00 6.39 26.94
CA ARG A 248 23.42 6.62 26.68
C ARG A 248 23.80 6.05 25.32
N LYS A 249 24.84 6.64 24.69
CA LYS A 249 25.41 6.12 23.46
C LYS A 249 25.81 4.64 23.63
N GLY A 250 25.34 3.80 22.72
CA GLY A 250 25.54 2.35 22.72
C GLY A 250 24.43 1.54 23.41
N ASP A 251 23.51 2.16 24.15
CA ASP A 251 22.43 1.45 24.85
C ASP A 251 21.51 0.73 23.86
N LYS A 252 21.23 -0.55 24.13
CA LYS A 252 20.27 -1.35 23.35
C LYS A 252 18.85 -0.94 23.70
N VAL A 253 18.10 -0.49 22.71
CA VAL A 253 16.75 0.04 22.88
C VAL A 253 15.79 -0.51 21.84
N THR A 254 14.52 -0.62 22.22
CA THR A 254 13.40 -0.81 21.29
C THR A 254 12.49 0.39 21.44
N PHE A 255 12.28 1.15 20.36
CA PHE A 255 11.39 2.30 20.33
C PHE A 255 10.18 2.00 19.46
N LYS A 256 9.00 2.40 19.92
CA LYS A 256 7.78 2.44 19.10
C LYS A 256 7.41 3.89 18.82
N GLY A 257 7.10 4.20 17.57
CA GLY A 257 6.73 5.55 17.15
C GLY A 257 5.97 5.54 15.83
N GLN A 258 5.33 6.67 15.51
CA GLN A 258 4.63 6.87 14.24
C GLN A 258 5.55 7.56 13.24
N PHE A 259 5.51 7.20 11.96
CA PHE A 259 6.23 7.95 10.92
C PHE A 259 5.79 9.41 10.89
N LEU A 260 6.75 10.34 11.02
CA LEU A 260 6.54 11.77 10.86
C LEU A 260 6.89 12.21 9.43
N ARG A 261 8.17 12.04 9.05
CA ARG A 261 8.71 12.51 7.76
C ARG A 261 10.02 11.82 7.40
N TYR A 262 10.32 11.81 6.11
CA TYR A 262 11.65 11.57 5.56
C TYR A 262 12.18 12.89 4.97
N ASP A 263 13.45 13.21 5.22
CA ASP A 263 14.19 14.34 4.66
C ASP A 263 15.27 13.77 3.75
N ASP A 264 15.09 13.90 2.44
CA ASP A 264 15.98 13.30 1.45
C ASP A 264 17.35 14.01 1.39
N PHE A 265 17.37 15.33 1.66
CA PHE A 265 18.60 16.11 1.69
C PHE A 265 19.49 15.72 2.87
N LYS A 266 18.89 15.55 4.05
CA LYS A 266 19.62 15.06 5.25
C LYS A 266 19.76 13.54 5.28
N ARG A 267 19.00 12.80 4.46
CA ARG A 267 18.86 11.34 4.47
C ARG A 267 18.45 10.79 5.84
N VAL A 268 17.48 11.42 6.49
CA VAL A 268 17.00 11.00 7.82
C VAL A 268 15.49 10.78 7.81
N LEU A 269 15.04 9.78 8.55
CA LEU A 269 13.64 9.49 8.84
C LEU A 269 13.38 9.78 10.32
N TRP A 270 12.34 10.56 10.61
CA TRP A 270 11.87 10.80 11.98
C TRP A 270 10.60 10.01 12.26
N LEU A 271 10.59 9.37 13.42
CA LEU A 271 9.39 8.91 14.10
C LEU A 271 8.97 9.97 15.14
N GLN A 272 7.66 10.15 15.32
CA GLN A 272 7.06 11.00 16.35
C GLN A 272 6.31 10.18 17.40
N ASN A 273 6.01 10.83 18.54
CA ASN A 273 5.30 10.23 19.67
C ASN A 273 5.99 8.94 20.15
N CYS A 274 7.32 8.97 20.17
CA CYS A 274 8.12 7.80 20.45
C CYS A 274 8.05 7.42 21.91
N VAL A 275 8.02 6.11 22.16
CA VAL A 275 8.05 5.50 23.49
C VAL A 275 9.05 4.34 23.47
N GLN A 276 9.74 4.13 24.59
CA GLN A 276 10.54 2.92 24.75
C GLN A 276 9.63 1.75 25.12
N THR A 277 9.87 0.59 24.52
CA THR A 277 9.27 -0.68 24.95
C THR A 277 10.36 -1.66 25.37
N ARG A 278 9.99 -2.56 26.29
CA ARG A 278 10.81 -3.72 26.66
C ARG A 278 10.90 -4.71 25.50
#